data_AF-A0A0U2P0U9-F1
#
_entry.id   AF-A0A0U2P0U9-F1
#
_cell.length_a   1.000
_cell.length_b   1.000
_cell.length_c   1.000
_cell.angle_alpha   90.00
_cell.angle_beta   90.00
_cell.angle_gamma   90.00
#
_symmetry.space_group_name_H-M   'P 1'
#
loop_
_entity.id
_entity.type
_entity.pdbx_description
1 polymer ?
#
loop_
_entity_poly.entity_id
_entity_poly.type
_entity_poly.pdbx_seq_one_letter_code
_entity_poly.pdbx_strand_id
1 'polypeptide(L)'
;AEYFRDTQGADLLLFIDNIFRFVQAGSEVSALLGRMPSAVGYQPTLASEMGQLQERITSTKRGSITSVQAVYVPADDYTDPAPATTFAHLDATINLERSLAAQALFPAIDPLASTSRILDARIVGQEHYDTARNVQRVLQRYKDLQDIIAILGIEELSEEDKITVARARRMQRFLSQNMYTAEAFTGLPGTYVPITETVRGFKEILEGKHDTLPEQAFYMVGTIDDAVAKAKQMQSA
;
A
#
# COMPACT_ATOMS: atom_id res chain seq x y z
N ALA A 1 9.42 -14.39 -19.30
CA ALA A 1 7.99 -14.16 -19.00
C ALA A 1 7.13 -14.43 -20.24
N GLU A 2 7.26 -13.67 -21.32
CA GLU A 2 6.38 -13.81 -22.51
C GLU A 2 6.35 -15.20 -23.13
N TYR A 3 7.48 -15.93 -23.20
CA TYR A 3 7.48 -17.31 -23.69
C TYR A 3 6.52 -18.22 -22.89
N PHE A 4 6.50 -18.09 -21.56
CA PHE A 4 5.61 -18.86 -20.69
C PHE A 4 4.14 -18.46 -20.89
N ARG A 5 3.87 -17.17 -21.08
CA ARG A 5 2.53 -16.66 -21.39
C ARG A 5 2.04 -17.14 -22.77
N ASP A 6 2.86 -16.97 -23.80
CA ASP A 6 2.42 -17.05 -25.20
C ASP A 6 2.53 -18.44 -25.80
N THR A 7 3.54 -19.22 -25.37
CA THR A 7 3.81 -20.58 -25.85
C THR A 7 3.27 -21.64 -24.90
N GLN A 8 3.45 -21.46 -23.58
CA GLN A 8 3.00 -22.44 -22.59
C GLN A 8 1.59 -22.14 -22.04
N GLY A 9 1.04 -20.94 -22.29
CA GLY A 9 -0.28 -20.55 -21.80
C GLY A 9 -0.37 -20.47 -20.29
N ALA A 10 0.74 -20.19 -19.60
CA ALA A 10 0.80 -20.13 -18.15
C ALA A 10 0.40 -18.74 -17.62
N ASP A 11 -0.06 -18.72 -16.37
CA ASP A 11 -0.22 -17.51 -15.55
C ASP A 11 1.02 -17.34 -14.68
N LEU A 12 1.67 -16.18 -14.76
CA LEU A 12 2.96 -15.94 -14.11
C LEU A 12 3.04 -14.62 -13.37
N LEU A 13 3.79 -14.66 -12.26
CA LEU A 13 4.24 -13.47 -11.55
C LEU A 13 5.58 -13.00 -12.12
N LEU A 14 5.67 -11.70 -12.41
CA LEU A 14 6.90 -11.05 -12.84
C LEU A 14 7.33 -10.02 -11.79
N PHE A 15 8.51 -10.20 -11.20
CA PHE A 15 9.08 -9.25 -10.27
C PHE A 15 10.14 -8.40 -10.98
N ILE A 16 9.97 -7.08 -10.99
CA ILE A 16 10.96 -6.13 -11.51
C ILE A 16 11.44 -5.25 -10.36
N ASP A 17 12.69 -5.43 -9.96
CA ASP A 17 13.33 -4.60 -8.93
C ASP A 17 14.68 -4.07 -9.46
N ASN A 18 14.81 -2.80 -9.85
CA ASN A 18 13.87 -1.67 -9.75
C ASN A 18 13.61 -1.06 -11.14
N ILE A 19 12.35 -0.77 -11.49
CA ILE A 19 11.99 -0.25 -12.81
C ILE A 19 12.59 1.14 -13.09
N PHE A 20 12.84 1.94 -12.05
CA PHE A 20 13.52 3.22 -12.20
C PHE A 20 14.94 3.06 -12.77
N ARG A 21 15.62 1.94 -12.49
CA ARG A 21 16.98 1.71 -13.02
C ARG A 21 16.99 1.48 -14.53
N PHE A 22 15.89 0.98 -15.11
CA PHE A 22 15.71 0.93 -16.55
C PHE A 22 15.69 2.33 -17.16
N VAL A 23 14.95 3.25 -16.54
CA VAL A 23 14.90 4.66 -16.95
C VAL A 23 16.28 5.33 -16.82
N GLN A 24 16.94 5.15 -15.67
CA GLN A 24 18.25 5.73 -15.42
C GLN A 24 19.30 5.28 -16.45
N ALA A 25 19.37 3.97 -16.73
CA ALA A 25 20.28 3.45 -17.74
C ALA A 25 19.97 4.01 -19.14
N GLY A 26 18.68 4.19 -19.47
CA GLY A 26 18.24 4.85 -20.70
C GLY A 26 18.75 6.29 -20.81
N SER A 27 18.67 7.08 -19.73
CA SER A 27 19.22 8.43 -19.67
C SER A 27 20.73 8.46 -19.90
N GLU A 28 21.48 7.58 -19.25
CA GLU A 28 22.95 7.49 -19.38
C GLU A 28 23.37 7.15 -20.82
N VAL A 29 22.71 6.17 -21.43
CA VAL A 29 22.98 5.79 -22.84
C VAL A 29 22.56 6.90 -23.80
N SER A 30 21.42 7.56 -23.57
CA SER A 30 20.94 8.66 -24.39
C SER A 30 21.92 9.83 -24.43
N ALA A 31 22.54 10.15 -23.29
CA ALA A 31 23.57 11.18 -23.19
C ALA A 31 24.82 10.81 -24.02
N LEU A 32 25.27 9.55 -23.94
CA LEU A 32 26.41 9.06 -24.74
C LEU A 32 26.14 9.04 -26.25
N LEU A 33 24.88 8.84 -26.65
CA LEU A 33 24.44 8.91 -28.04
C LEU A 33 24.33 10.35 -28.58
N GLY A 34 24.59 11.37 -27.75
CA GLY A 34 24.52 12.77 -28.14
C GLY A 34 23.09 13.28 -28.36
N ARG A 35 22.08 12.61 -27.80
CA ARG A 35 20.70 13.09 -27.85
C ARG A 35 20.54 14.27 -26.90
N MET A 36 19.80 15.31 -27.30
CA MET A 36 19.48 16.41 -26.39
C MET A 36 18.62 15.89 -25.22
N PRO A 37 18.97 16.22 -23.97
CA PRO A 37 18.19 15.81 -22.81
C PRO A 37 16.85 16.54 -22.77
N SER A 38 15.85 15.87 -22.18
CA SER A 38 14.51 16.41 -21.92
C SER A 38 14.42 16.96 -20.50
N ALA A 39 13.20 17.13 -19.98
CA ALA A 39 12.91 17.55 -18.62
C ALA A 39 13.76 16.78 -17.60
N VAL A 40 14.34 17.52 -16.65
CA VAL A 40 15.12 16.98 -15.52
C VAL A 40 16.33 16.11 -15.95
N GLY A 41 16.74 16.16 -17.23
CA GLY A 41 17.90 15.42 -17.74
C GLY A 41 17.59 14.02 -18.25
N TYR A 42 16.31 13.61 -18.33
CA TYR A 42 15.92 12.32 -18.88
C TYR A 42 16.05 12.26 -20.41
N GLN A 43 16.09 11.04 -20.95
CA GLN A 43 16.09 10.85 -22.40
C GLN A 43 14.77 11.37 -23.03
N PRO A 44 14.81 11.96 -24.24
CA PRO A 44 13.60 12.43 -24.93
C PRO A 44 12.65 11.29 -25.32
N THR A 45 13.15 10.05 -25.33
CA THR A 45 12.42 8.82 -25.65
C THR A 45 11.84 8.10 -24.43
N LEU A 46 11.85 8.73 -23.25
CA LEU A 46 11.44 8.09 -21.98
C LEU A 46 10.05 7.45 -22.07
N ALA A 47 9.06 8.21 -22.51
CA ALA A 47 7.68 7.75 -22.57
C ALA A 47 7.50 6.60 -23.58
N SER A 48 8.15 6.67 -24.74
CA SER A 48 8.03 5.62 -25.75
C SER A 48 8.75 4.33 -25.35
N GLU A 49 9.94 4.43 -24.75
CA GLU A 49 10.69 3.28 -24.23
C GLU A 49 9.96 2.61 -23.06
N MET A 50 9.40 3.41 -22.15
CA MET A 50 8.58 2.89 -21.06
C MET A 50 7.33 2.18 -21.59
N GLY A 51 6.60 2.79 -22.52
CA GLY A 51 5.42 2.17 -23.13
C GLY A 51 5.74 0.85 -23.84
N GLN A 52 6.83 0.78 -24.60
CA GLN A 52 7.24 -0.46 -25.27
C GLN A 52 7.51 -1.60 -24.28
N LEU A 53 8.04 -1.30 -23.10
CA LEU A 53 8.27 -2.29 -22.06
C LEU A 53 6.96 -2.67 -21.36
N GLN A 54 6.19 -1.68 -20.88
CA GLN A 54 5.02 -1.91 -20.04
C GLN A 54 3.87 -2.57 -20.82
N GLU A 55 3.65 -2.21 -22.08
CA GLU A 55 2.56 -2.80 -22.88
C GLU A 55 2.78 -4.29 -23.21
N ARG A 56 4.02 -4.79 -23.07
CA ARG A 56 4.32 -6.23 -23.16
C ARG A 56 3.93 -6.99 -21.90
N ILE A 57 3.84 -6.29 -20.77
CA ILE A 57 3.50 -6.85 -19.46
C ILE A 57 1.99 -6.77 -19.30
N THR A 58 1.28 -7.68 -19.95
CA THR A 58 -0.18 -7.71 -19.92
C THR A 58 -0.71 -9.14 -20.02
N SER A 59 -2.00 -9.28 -19.68
CA SER A 59 -2.75 -10.51 -19.84
C SER A 59 -3.29 -10.62 -21.27
N THR A 60 -3.07 -11.78 -21.89
CA THR A 60 -3.57 -12.07 -23.24
C THR A 60 -4.66 -13.14 -23.19
N LYS A 61 -5.20 -13.52 -24.35
CA LYS A 61 -6.14 -14.66 -24.45
C LYS A 61 -5.49 -16.02 -24.19
N ARG A 62 -4.16 -16.10 -24.13
CA ARG A 62 -3.41 -17.37 -23.98
C ARG A 62 -2.92 -17.61 -22.55
N GLY A 63 -2.66 -16.55 -21.80
CA GLY A 63 -2.17 -16.60 -20.42
C GLY A 63 -1.97 -15.19 -19.87
N SER A 64 -1.61 -15.08 -18.60
CA SER A 64 -1.45 -13.79 -17.92
C SER A 64 -0.04 -13.54 -17.39
N ILE A 65 0.33 -12.25 -17.31
CA ILE A 65 1.49 -11.78 -16.57
C ILE A 65 0.98 -10.79 -15.52
N THR A 66 1.16 -11.12 -14.26
CA THR A 66 0.92 -10.21 -13.13
C THR A 66 2.27 -9.68 -12.66
N SER A 67 2.55 -8.40 -12.92
CA SER A 67 3.83 -7.82 -12.51
C SER A 67 3.76 -7.09 -11.18
N VAL A 68 4.78 -7.30 -10.35
CA VAL A 68 5.07 -6.49 -9.16
C VAL A 68 6.38 -5.75 -9.44
N GLN A 69 6.30 -4.43 -9.52
CA GLN A 69 7.42 -3.59 -9.93
C GLN A 69 7.79 -2.63 -8.80
N ALA A 70 9.03 -2.69 -8.32
CA ALA A 70 9.54 -1.70 -7.38
C ALA A 70 9.88 -0.42 -8.16
N VAL A 71 9.27 0.70 -7.75
CA VAL A 71 9.51 2.03 -8.31
C VAL A 71 10.26 2.85 -7.26
N TYR A 72 11.53 3.18 -7.55
CA TYR A 72 12.25 4.14 -6.74
C TYR A 72 11.80 5.55 -7.11
N VAL A 73 11.36 6.34 -6.12
CA VAL A 73 10.99 7.74 -6.29
C VAL A 73 12.20 8.60 -5.90
N PRO A 74 12.85 9.30 -6.85
CA PRO A 74 14.00 10.14 -6.54
C PRO A 74 13.63 11.27 -5.59
N ALA A 75 14.36 11.39 -4.48
CA ALA A 75 14.20 12.46 -3.50
C ALA A 75 12.75 12.64 -2.97
N ASP A 76 11.97 11.55 -2.91
CA ASP A 76 10.56 11.56 -2.51
C ASP A 76 9.65 12.48 -3.38
N ASP A 77 10.09 12.83 -4.60
CA ASP A 77 9.36 13.65 -5.57
C ASP A 77 8.56 12.81 -6.58
N TYR A 78 7.26 12.67 -6.32
CA TYR A 78 6.31 11.96 -7.21
C TYR A 78 6.04 12.71 -8.53
N THR A 79 6.47 13.97 -8.66
CA THR A 79 6.29 14.78 -9.87
C THR A 79 7.45 14.61 -10.86
N ASP A 80 8.51 13.89 -10.46
CA ASP A 80 9.60 13.54 -11.37
C ASP A 80 9.06 12.78 -12.61
N PRO A 81 9.55 13.08 -13.83
CA PRO A 81 9.09 12.46 -15.05
C PRO A 81 9.14 10.93 -15.07
N ALA A 82 10.11 10.30 -14.39
CA ALA A 82 10.26 8.85 -14.37
C ALA A 82 9.14 8.12 -13.61
N PRO A 83 8.86 8.41 -12.32
CA PRO A 83 7.72 7.82 -11.62
C PRO A 83 6.39 8.25 -12.27
N ALA A 84 6.23 9.52 -12.68
CA ALA A 84 5.01 9.99 -13.32
C ALA A 84 4.66 9.20 -14.59
N THR A 85 5.64 8.93 -15.45
CA THR A 85 5.45 8.12 -16.67
C THR A 85 5.18 6.65 -16.32
N THR A 86 5.85 6.12 -15.30
CA THR A 86 5.68 4.73 -14.87
C THR A 86 4.27 4.49 -14.32
N PHE A 87 3.76 5.39 -13.47
CA PHE A 87 2.45 5.25 -12.84
C PHE A 87 1.29 5.21 -13.83
N ALA A 88 1.43 5.86 -14.98
CA ALA A 88 0.41 5.84 -16.04
C ALA A 88 0.14 4.43 -16.60
N HIS A 89 1.08 3.48 -16.42
CA HIS A 89 0.96 2.10 -16.88
C HIS A 89 0.55 1.10 -15.79
N LEU A 90 0.43 1.53 -14.53
CA LEU A 90 0.14 0.62 -13.41
C LEU A 90 -1.37 0.56 -13.10
N ASP A 91 -1.92 -0.65 -12.97
CA ASP A 91 -3.31 -0.86 -12.54
C ASP A 91 -3.53 -0.57 -11.05
N ALA A 92 -2.48 -0.68 -10.24
CA ALA A 92 -2.49 -0.43 -8.80
C ALA A 92 -1.15 0.13 -8.34
N THR A 93 -1.19 1.02 -7.35
CA THR A 93 -0.02 1.63 -6.71
C THR A 93 -0.05 1.36 -5.22
N ILE A 94 1.07 0.86 -4.69
CA ILE A 94 1.27 0.65 -3.26
C ILE A 94 2.38 1.60 -2.84
N ASN A 95 2.02 2.66 -2.12
CA ASN A 95 2.95 3.71 -1.73
C ASN A 95 3.48 3.40 -0.34
N LEU A 96 4.82 3.41 -0.20
CA LEU A 96 5.50 3.16 1.06
C LEU A 96 5.96 4.48 1.67
N GLU A 97 5.60 4.72 2.93
CA GLU A 97 5.86 5.98 3.62
C GLU A 97 6.88 5.83 4.75
N ARG A 98 7.87 6.73 4.75
CA ARG A 98 8.94 6.74 5.78
C ARG A 98 8.37 7.07 7.16
N SER A 99 7.37 7.93 7.22
CA SER A 99 6.72 8.37 8.46
C SER A 99 6.01 7.23 9.20
N LEU A 100 5.45 6.26 8.46
CA LEU A 100 4.84 5.05 9.02
C LEU A 100 5.91 4.06 9.50
N ALA A 101 6.98 3.87 8.72
CA ALA A 101 8.10 3.02 9.12
C ALA A 101 8.79 3.54 10.39
N ALA A 102 8.94 4.86 10.55
CA ALA A 102 9.49 5.48 11.76
C ALA A 102 8.66 5.20 13.02
N GLN A 103 7.36 4.89 12.87
CA GLN A 103 6.45 4.48 13.94
C GLN A 103 6.44 2.96 14.16
N ALA A 104 7.34 2.22 13.51
CA ALA A 104 7.38 0.75 13.49
C ALA A 104 6.11 0.07 12.95
N LEU A 105 5.34 0.76 12.11
CA LEU A 105 4.19 0.18 11.42
C LEU A 105 4.65 -0.51 10.13
N PHE A 106 4.67 -1.85 10.13
CA PHE A 106 5.04 -2.65 8.96
C PHE A 106 3.88 -3.57 8.53
N PRO A 107 3.58 -3.69 7.21
CA PRO A 107 4.18 -2.93 6.11
C PRO A 107 3.86 -1.43 6.17
N ALA A 108 4.81 -0.58 5.79
CA ALA A 108 4.68 0.88 5.85
C ALA A 108 3.87 1.45 4.67
N ILE A 109 2.72 0.84 4.37
CA ILE A 109 1.85 1.22 3.25
C ILE A 109 0.98 2.40 3.67
N ASP A 110 0.97 3.47 2.87
CA ASP A 110 0.02 4.56 3.03
C ASP A 110 -1.36 4.16 2.48
N PRO A 111 -2.39 4.00 3.32
CA PRO A 111 -3.72 3.58 2.90
C PRO A 111 -4.52 4.67 2.15
N LEU A 112 -4.08 5.93 2.21
CA LEU A 112 -4.71 7.06 1.53
C LEU A 112 -4.06 7.35 0.18
N ALA A 113 -2.74 7.17 0.08
CA ALA A 113 -2.00 7.39 -1.17
C ALA A 113 -1.98 6.16 -2.10
N SER A 114 -2.13 4.95 -1.55
CA SER A 114 -2.20 3.72 -2.35
C SER A 114 -3.55 3.58 -3.06
N THR A 115 -3.53 3.12 -4.31
CA THR A 115 -4.74 3.03 -5.14
C THR A 115 -4.79 1.74 -5.95
N SER A 116 -5.99 1.37 -6.38
CA SER A 116 -6.18 0.24 -7.29
C SER A 116 -7.40 0.46 -8.17
N ARG A 117 -7.27 0.18 -9.46
CA ARG A 117 -8.38 0.29 -10.43
C ARG A 117 -9.50 -0.71 -10.16
N ILE A 118 -9.19 -1.84 -9.53
CA ILE A 118 -10.18 -2.90 -9.25
C ILE A 118 -10.96 -2.67 -7.96
N LEU A 119 -10.67 -1.61 -7.19
CA LEU A 119 -11.47 -1.22 -6.04
C LEU A 119 -12.79 -0.56 -6.51
N ASP A 120 -13.65 -1.38 -7.12
CA ASP A 120 -14.97 -1.05 -7.64
C ASP A 120 -15.97 -2.09 -7.12
N ALA A 121 -17.13 -1.65 -6.61
CA ALA A 121 -18.14 -2.52 -6.02
C ALA A 121 -18.63 -3.64 -6.96
N ARG A 122 -18.55 -3.43 -8.28
CA ARG A 122 -18.92 -4.44 -9.29
C ARG A 122 -17.89 -5.57 -9.41
N ILE A 123 -16.66 -5.34 -8.96
CA ILE A 123 -15.55 -6.31 -9.04
C ILE A 123 -15.35 -6.97 -7.67
N VAL A 124 -15.18 -6.18 -6.62
CA VAL A 124 -14.85 -6.70 -5.27
C VAL A 124 -16.08 -7.01 -4.41
N GLY A 125 -17.28 -6.62 -4.87
CA GLY A 125 -18.52 -6.69 -4.09
C GLY A 125 -18.75 -5.45 -3.23
N GLN A 126 -20.02 -5.21 -2.89
CA GLN A 126 -20.45 -4.02 -2.17
C GLN A 126 -19.82 -3.92 -0.77
N GLU A 127 -19.81 -5.03 -0.02
CA GLU A 127 -19.30 -5.06 1.35
C GLU A 127 -17.81 -4.72 1.45
N HIS A 128 -16.98 -5.27 0.56
CA HIS A 128 -15.55 -4.96 0.51
C HIS A 128 -15.35 -3.49 0.15
N TYR A 129 -16.03 -3.02 -0.91
CA TYR A 129 -15.93 -1.64 -1.36
C TYR A 129 -16.30 -0.63 -0.26
N ASP A 130 -17.45 -0.81 0.40
CA ASP A 130 -17.92 0.09 1.45
C ASP A 130 -16.99 0.07 2.66
N THR A 131 -16.52 -1.10 3.06
CA THR A 131 -15.57 -1.23 4.18
C THR A 131 -14.28 -0.47 3.88
N ALA A 132 -13.67 -0.69 2.71
CA ALA A 132 -12.44 -0.01 2.31
C ALA A 132 -12.63 1.52 2.23
N ARG A 133 -13.73 1.98 1.61
CA ARG A 133 -14.03 3.43 1.52
C ARG A 133 -14.27 4.07 2.88
N ASN A 134 -14.95 3.37 3.79
CA ASN A 134 -15.18 3.88 5.14
C ASN A 134 -13.89 3.94 5.97
N VAL A 135 -13.01 2.93 5.85
CA VAL A 135 -11.67 2.98 6.47
C VAL A 135 -10.89 4.20 5.96
N GLN A 136 -10.88 4.43 4.65
CA GLN A 136 -10.23 5.62 4.06
C GLN A 136 -10.81 6.93 4.60
N ARG A 137 -12.14 7.05 4.73
CA ARG A 137 -12.77 8.25 5.29
C ARG A 137 -12.37 8.51 6.74
N VAL A 138 -12.35 7.48 7.58
CA VAL A 138 -11.96 7.59 8.99
C VAL A 138 -10.49 7.98 9.12
N LEU A 139 -9.61 7.37 8.32
CA LEU A 139 -8.18 7.70 8.31
C LEU A 139 -7.90 9.11 7.76
N GLN A 140 -8.66 9.56 6.74
CA GLN A 140 -8.56 10.93 6.24
C GLN A 140 -9.00 11.94 7.31
N ARG A 141 -10.15 11.71 7.96
CA ARG A 141 -10.62 12.57 9.06
C ARG A 141 -9.61 12.61 10.20
N TYR A 142 -8.98 11.49 10.53
CA TYR A 142 -7.91 11.46 11.52
C TYR A 142 -6.72 12.32 11.12
N LYS A 143 -6.27 12.24 9.85
CA LYS A 143 -5.20 13.08 9.31
C LYS A 143 -5.52 14.57 9.42
N ASP A 144 -6.75 14.97 9.09
CA ASP A 144 -7.20 16.37 9.20
C ASP A 144 -7.20 16.87 10.67
N LEU A 145 -7.47 15.97 11.62
CA LEU A 145 -7.46 16.27 13.05
C LEU A 145 -6.07 16.25 13.67
N GLN A 146 -5.04 15.67 13.02
CA GLN A 146 -3.69 15.55 13.60
C GLN A 146 -3.06 16.92 13.90
N ASP A 147 -3.23 17.91 13.01
CA ASP A 147 -2.69 19.25 13.23
C ASP A 147 -3.35 19.95 14.42
N ILE A 148 -4.67 19.77 14.57
CA ILE A 148 -5.43 20.29 15.71
C ILE A 148 -4.96 19.62 17.00
N ILE A 149 -4.81 18.30 16.99
CA ILE A 149 -4.31 17.51 18.14
C ILE A 149 -2.90 17.96 18.55
N ALA A 150 -2.03 18.25 17.58
CA ALA A 150 -0.66 18.68 17.86
C ALA A 150 -0.59 20.06 18.55
N ILE A 151 -1.57 20.94 18.31
CA ILE A 151 -1.60 22.30 18.86
C ILE A 151 -2.41 22.37 20.16
N LEU A 152 -3.62 21.80 20.17
CA LEU A 152 -4.61 21.95 21.24
C LEU A 152 -4.69 20.73 22.17
N GLY A 153 -4.21 19.58 21.73
CA GLY A 153 -4.38 18.30 22.44
C GLY A 153 -5.69 17.59 22.11
N ILE A 154 -5.81 16.32 22.51
CA ILE A 154 -6.97 15.46 22.23
C ILE A 154 -8.20 15.88 23.06
N GLU A 155 -7.98 16.49 24.22
CA GLU A 155 -9.05 16.84 25.17
C GLU A 155 -10.03 17.88 24.61
N GLU A 156 -9.53 18.76 23.74
CA GLU A 156 -10.26 19.85 23.08
C GLU A 156 -11.13 19.40 21.90
N LEU A 157 -11.02 18.14 21.49
CA LEU A 157 -11.86 17.58 20.42
C LEU A 157 -13.29 17.32 20.91
N SER A 158 -14.24 17.35 19.97
CA SER A 158 -15.60 16.87 20.23
C SER A 158 -15.58 15.37 20.60
N GLU A 159 -16.57 14.91 21.36
CA GLU A 159 -16.65 13.49 21.74
C GLU A 159 -16.74 12.56 20.50
N GLU A 160 -17.37 13.02 19.42
CA GLU A 160 -17.44 12.29 18.15
C GLU A 160 -16.06 12.21 17.47
N ASP A 161 -15.30 13.31 17.45
CA ASP A 161 -13.94 13.32 16.91
C ASP A 161 -13.00 12.47 17.76
N LYS A 162 -13.16 12.45 19.10
CA LYS A 162 -12.39 11.56 19.99
C LYS A 162 -12.61 10.09 19.65
N ILE A 163 -13.86 9.68 19.42
CA ILE A 163 -14.19 8.31 18.98
C ILE A 163 -13.55 8.01 17.63
N THR A 164 -13.65 8.96 16.68
CA THR A 164 -13.07 8.82 15.34
C THR A 164 -11.56 8.64 15.40
N VAL A 165 -10.86 9.45 16.20
CA VAL A 165 -9.40 9.37 16.42
C VAL A 165 -9.02 8.03 17.04
N ALA A 166 -9.75 7.58 18.07
CA ALA A 166 -9.49 6.30 18.72
C ALA A 166 -9.64 5.12 17.74
N ARG A 167 -10.71 5.11 16.93
CA ARG A 167 -10.93 4.09 15.90
C ARG A 167 -9.86 4.16 14.80
N ALA A 168 -9.49 5.35 14.35
CA ALA A 168 -8.44 5.53 13.35
C ALA A 168 -7.08 5.01 13.83
N ARG A 169 -6.69 5.28 15.08
CA ARG A 169 -5.46 4.75 15.69
C ARG A 169 -5.46 3.22 15.78
N ARG A 170 -6.60 2.61 16.11
CA ARG A 170 -6.77 1.14 16.07
C ARG A 170 -6.61 0.60 14.65
N MET A 171 -7.27 1.21 13.66
CA MET A 171 -7.16 0.81 12.25
C MET A 171 -5.73 0.94 11.73
N GLN A 172 -5.05 2.05 12.03
CA GLN A 172 -3.67 2.27 11.62
C GLN A 172 -2.72 1.20 12.16
N ARG A 173 -2.92 0.78 13.41
CA ARG A 173 -2.18 -0.34 14.00
C ARG A 173 -2.60 -1.68 13.40
N PHE A 174 -3.89 -1.89 13.15
CA PHE A 174 -4.41 -3.13 12.57
C PHE A 174 -4.01 -3.35 11.11
N LEU A 175 -3.58 -2.30 10.40
CA LEU A 175 -2.93 -2.42 9.09
C LEU A 175 -1.51 -3.02 9.18
N SER A 176 -0.91 -3.10 10.38
CA SER A 176 0.37 -3.79 10.58
C SER A 176 0.20 -5.29 10.70
N GLN A 177 1.15 -6.05 10.14
CA GLN A 177 1.07 -7.51 10.08
C GLN A 177 2.47 -8.14 10.14
N ASN A 178 2.58 -9.25 10.87
CA ASN A 178 3.82 -10.03 10.91
C ASN A 178 4.07 -10.72 9.55
N MET A 179 5.18 -10.39 8.91
CA MET A 179 5.59 -11.00 7.65
C MET A 179 6.42 -12.26 7.88
N TYR A 180 6.17 -13.31 7.11
CA TYR A 180 6.99 -14.53 7.11
C TYR A 180 8.48 -14.25 6.83
N THR A 181 8.78 -13.30 5.94
CA THR A 181 10.14 -12.90 5.60
C THR A 181 10.84 -12.11 6.71
N ALA A 182 10.09 -11.54 7.66
CA ALA A 182 10.61 -10.74 8.76
C ALA A 182 10.85 -11.57 10.03
N GLU A 183 10.37 -12.82 10.10
CA GLU A 183 10.42 -13.68 11.28
C GLU A 183 11.83 -13.85 11.84
N ALA A 184 12.85 -13.96 10.97
CA ALA A 184 14.25 -14.05 11.38
C ALA A 184 14.78 -12.81 12.11
N PHE A 185 14.17 -11.64 11.90
CA PHE A 185 14.57 -10.37 12.50
C PHE A 185 13.70 -9.98 13.69
N THR A 186 12.41 -10.32 13.65
CA THR A 186 11.44 -9.94 14.68
C THR A 186 11.25 -11.02 15.74
N GLY A 187 11.56 -12.28 15.44
CA GLY A 187 11.24 -13.43 16.28
C GLY A 187 9.73 -13.71 16.39
N LEU A 188 8.89 -13.01 15.61
CA LEU A 188 7.45 -13.18 15.59
C LEU A 188 7.05 -14.01 14.36
N PRO A 189 6.24 -15.07 14.52
CA PRO A 189 5.82 -15.90 13.41
C PRO A 189 4.99 -15.09 12.42
N GLY A 190 5.25 -15.30 11.14
CA GLY A 190 4.45 -14.67 10.07
C GLY A 190 3.00 -15.12 10.11
N THR A 191 2.09 -14.24 9.72
CA THR A 191 0.65 -14.53 9.65
C THR A 191 0.13 -14.32 8.24
N TYR A 192 -0.75 -15.21 7.78
CA TYR A 192 -1.54 -15.04 6.56
C TYR A 192 -2.99 -14.75 6.96
N VAL A 193 -3.58 -13.69 6.39
CA VAL A 193 -4.95 -13.26 6.69
C VAL A 193 -5.82 -13.40 5.44
N PRO A 194 -6.88 -14.23 5.47
CA PRO A 194 -7.83 -14.32 4.37
C PRO A 194 -8.59 -13.00 4.15
N ILE A 195 -8.94 -12.69 2.90
CA ILE A 195 -9.66 -11.46 2.53
C ILE A 195 -10.96 -11.28 3.34
N THR A 196 -11.71 -12.37 3.54
CA THR A 196 -12.97 -12.35 4.30
C THR A 196 -12.74 -11.90 5.75
N GLU A 197 -11.63 -12.33 6.36
CA GLU A 197 -11.25 -11.93 7.72
C GLU A 197 -10.77 -10.49 7.77
N THR A 198 -10.05 -10.02 6.75
CA THR A 198 -9.67 -8.61 6.63
C THR A 198 -10.91 -7.70 6.58
N VAL A 199 -11.86 -8.00 5.69
CA VAL A 199 -13.09 -7.20 5.55
C VAL A 199 -13.90 -7.23 6.84
N ARG A 200 -14.09 -8.42 7.44
CA ARG A 200 -14.78 -8.57 8.73
C ARG A 200 -14.11 -7.73 9.82
N GLY A 201 -12.80 -7.85 10.00
CA GLY A 201 -12.07 -7.17 11.07
C GLY A 201 -12.19 -5.65 10.97
N PHE A 202 -11.95 -5.07 9.78
CA PHE A 202 -12.09 -3.62 9.59
C PHE A 202 -13.54 -3.14 9.74
N LYS A 203 -14.52 -3.94 9.30
CA LYS A 203 -15.95 -3.62 9.49
C LYS A 203 -16.33 -3.60 10.97
N GLU A 204 -15.88 -4.58 11.75
CA GLU A 204 -16.17 -4.62 13.20
C GLU A 204 -15.53 -3.44 13.96
N ILE A 205 -14.34 -2.99 13.54
CA ILE A 205 -13.71 -1.78 14.09
C ILE A 205 -14.51 -0.52 13.70
N LEU A 206 -14.97 -0.42 12.45
CA LEU A 206 -15.82 0.68 11.97
C LEU A 206 -17.15 0.76 12.73
N GLU A 207 -17.77 -0.39 13.01
CA GLU A 207 -19.02 -0.52 13.77
C GLU A 207 -18.86 -0.26 15.28
N GLY A 208 -17.61 -0.14 15.78
CA GLY A 208 -17.32 0.16 17.18
C GLY A 208 -17.39 -1.04 18.12
N LYS A 209 -17.47 -2.27 17.60
CA LYS A 209 -17.55 -3.50 18.42
C LYS A 209 -16.34 -3.69 19.34
N HIS A 210 -15.20 -3.11 18.95
CA HIS A 210 -13.92 -3.23 19.65
C HIS A 210 -13.44 -1.93 20.29
N ASP A 211 -14.35 -0.98 20.53
CA ASP A 211 -14.02 0.35 21.08
C ASP A 211 -13.52 0.31 22.53
N THR A 212 -13.75 -0.78 23.24
CA THR A 212 -13.25 -0.99 24.60
C THR A 212 -11.84 -1.57 24.64
N LEU A 213 -11.32 -2.04 23.50
CA LEU A 213 -10.00 -2.68 23.45
C LEU A 213 -8.89 -1.62 23.39
N PRO A 214 -7.75 -1.87 24.06
CA PRO A 214 -6.60 -0.98 24.00
C PRO A 214 -5.98 -0.99 22.59
N GLU A 215 -5.51 0.17 22.11
CA GLU A 215 -4.92 0.31 20.76
C GLU A 215 -3.77 -0.67 20.50
N GLN A 216 -2.96 -0.94 21.52
CA GLN A 216 -1.80 -1.84 21.42
C GLN A 216 -2.19 -3.30 21.10
N ALA A 217 -3.43 -3.69 21.37
CA ALA A 217 -3.92 -5.02 21.02
C ALA A 217 -4.03 -5.23 19.49
N PHE A 218 -4.17 -4.15 18.72
CA PHE A 218 -4.26 -4.18 17.26
C PHE A 218 -2.91 -4.15 16.55
N TYR A 219 -1.81 -4.01 17.30
CA TYR A 219 -0.48 -3.90 16.71
C TYR A 219 0.13 -5.29 16.44
N MET A 220 0.62 -5.52 15.22
CA MET A 220 1.31 -6.75 14.80
C MET A 220 0.50 -8.02 15.09
N VAL A 221 -0.75 -8.03 14.64
CA VAL A 221 -1.68 -9.17 14.75
C VAL A 221 -2.20 -9.54 13.36
N GLY A 222 -2.75 -10.75 13.19
CA GLY A 222 -3.31 -11.17 11.92
C GLY A 222 -4.79 -10.83 11.80
N THR A 223 -5.63 -11.58 12.51
CA THR A 223 -7.08 -11.44 12.47
C THR A 223 -7.59 -10.56 13.62
N ILE A 224 -8.87 -10.18 13.55
CA ILE A 224 -9.52 -9.42 14.62
C ILE A 224 -9.60 -10.24 15.93
N ASP A 225 -9.74 -11.56 15.81
CA ASP A 225 -9.80 -12.45 16.96
C ASP A 225 -8.45 -12.51 17.70
N ASP A 226 -7.34 -12.40 16.96
CA ASP A 226 -6.00 -12.28 17.55
C ASP A 226 -5.85 -10.98 18.35
N ALA A 227 -6.43 -9.87 17.86
CA ALA A 227 -6.45 -8.60 18.59
C ALA A 227 -7.24 -8.74 19.91
N VAL A 228 -8.40 -9.39 19.87
CA VAL A 228 -9.21 -9.67 21.07
C VAL A 228 -8.45 -10.57 22.06
N ALA A 229 -7.79 -11.63 21.57
CA ALA A 229 -7.01 -12.53 22.40
C ALA A 229 -5.83 -11.80 23.07
N LYS A 230 -5.12 -10.97 22.32
CA LYS A 230 -4.03 -10.13 22.82
C LYS A 230 -4.51 -9.13 23.87
N ALA A 231 -5.66 -8.49 23.66
CA ALA A 231 -6.26 -7.58 24.63
C ALA A 231 -6.56 -8.29 25.97
N LYS A 232 -7.08 -9.52 25.92
CA LYS A 232 -7.33 -10.33 27.14
C LYS A 232 -6.03 -10.64 27.89
N GLN A 233 -4.97 -11.01 27.17
CA GLN A 233 -3.67 -11.27 27.78
C GLN A 233 -3.10 -10.02 28.46
N MET A 234 -3.26 -8.85 27.85
CA MET A 234 -2.83 -7.57 28.43
C MET A 234 -3.61 -7.16 29.68
N GLN A 235 -4.86 -7.60 29.83
CA GLN A 235 -5.66 -7.34 31.04
C GLN A 235 -5.36 -8.30 32.18
N SER A 236 -4.85 -9.50 31.85
CA SER A 236 -4.47 -10.52 32.83
C SER A 236 -3.04 -10.39 33.37
N ALA A 237 -2.22 -9.54 32.74
CA ALA A 237 -0.84 -9.25 33.13
C ALA A 237 -0.75 -7.95 33.94
#